data_AF-A0A137SJR7-F1
#
_entry.id   AF-A0A137SJR7-F1
#
_cell.length_a   1.000
_cell.length_b   1.000
_cell.length_c   1.000
_cell.angle_alpha   90.00
_cell.angle_beta   90.00
_cell.angle_gamma   90.00
#
_symmetry.space_group_name_H-M   'P 1'
#
loop_
_entity.id
_entity.type
_entity.pdbx_description
1 polymer ?
#
loop_
_entity_poly.entity_id
_entity_poly.type
_entity_poly.pdbx_seq_one_letter_code
_entity_poly.pdbx_strand_id
1 'polypeptide(L)'
;MKAKMIRYELEKPLLIIKEKQGMLACAYINVETCNKTNEACAIVSGVSSYEDMMSAKIIAVSNKALNLGVNVGDTGMSAINRFK
;
A
#
# COMPACT_ATOMS: atom_id res chain seq x y z
N MET A 1 9.70 -6.13 13.43
CA MET A 1 9.92 -6.63 12.05
C MET A 1 10.38 -5.45 11.21
N LYS A 2 11.28 -5.66 10.24
CA LYS A 2 11.65 -4.63 9.25
C LYS A 2 10.65 -4.68 8.09
N ALA A 3 10.40 -3.53 7.47
CA ALA A 3 9.63 -3.42 6.24
C ALA A 3 10.19 -4.38 5.18
N LYS A 4 9.32 -5.10 4.47
CA LYS A 4 9.70 -5.94 3.32
C LYS A 4 9.23 -5.26 2.04
N MET A 5 10.19 -4.86 1.21
CA MET A 5 9.94 -4.31 -0.11
C MET A 5 9.96 -5.43 -1.14
N ILE A 6 8.91 -5.52 -1.96
CA ILE A 6 8.74 -6.53 -3.00
C ILE A 6 8.56 -5.78 -4.32
N ARG A 7 9.38 -6.14 -5.29
CA ARG A 7 9.29 -5.68 -6.68
C ARG A 7 9.35 -6.89 -7.59
N TYR A 8 8.40 -6.97 -8.51
CA TYR A 8 8.34 -8.01 -9.54
C TYR A 8 8.14 -7.35 -10.90
N GLU A 9 8.98 -7.69 -11.86
CA GLU A 9 8.95 -7.09 -13.19
C GLU A 9 7.85 -7.74 -14.04
N LEU A 10 6.88 -6.92 -14.47
CA LEU A 10 5.92 -7.20 -15.55
C LEU A 10 6.12 -6.10 -16.61
N GLU A 11 5.15 -5.90 -17.52
CA GLU A 11 5.17 -4.70 -18.39
C GLU A 11 5.21 -3.39 -17.60
N LYS A 12 4.58 -3.36 -16.41
CA LYS A 12 4.83 -2.36 -15.37
C LYS A 12 5.18 -3.07 -14.07
N PRO A 13 6.14 -2.60 -13.27
CA PRO A 13 6.57 -3.32 -12.08
C PRO A 13 5.43 -3.41 -11.06
N LEU A 14 5.22 -4.62 -10.52
CA LEU A 14 4.40 -4.83 -9.34
C LEU A 14 5.24 -4.47 -8.12
N LEU A 15 4.76 -3.49 -7.34
CA LEU A 15 5.45 -2.97 -6.17
C LEU A 15 4.58 -3.10 -4.91
N ILE A 16 5.18 -3.60 -3.84
CA ILE A 16 4.58 -3.71 -2.50
C ILE A 16 5.62 -3.33 -1.44
N ILE A 17 5.20 -2.55 -0.46
CA ILE A 17 5.92 -2.30 0.79
C ILE A 17 5.07 -2.89 1.92
N LYS A 18 5.52 -4.01 2.49
CA LYS A 18 4.84 -4.72 3.56
C LYS A 18 5.46 -4.33 4.91
N GLU A 19 4.62 -3.87 5.83
CA GLU A 19 4.94 -3.60 7.22
C GLU A 19 4.26 -4.62 8.14
N LYS A 20 4.42 -4.47 9.45
CA LYS A 20 3.91 -5.45 10.43
C LYS A 20 2.38 -5.58 10.41
N GLN A 21 1.68 -4.46 10.31
CA GLN A 21 0.22 -4.40 10.43
C GLN A 21 -0.51 -4.30 9.08
N GLY A 22 0.20 -3.99 8.00
CA GLY A 22 -0.39 -3.76 6.68
C GLY A 22 0.60 -3.63 5.55
N MET A 23 0.12 -3.24 4.38
CA MET A 23 0.94 -3.03 3.18
C MET A 23 0.50 -1.84 2.35
N LEU A 24 1.48 -1.14 1.78
CA LEU A 24 1.28 -0.20 0.70
C LEU A 24 1.57 -0.91 -0.62
N ALA A 25 0.62 -0.91 -1.55
CA ALA A 25 0.74 -1.60 -2.83
C ALA A 25 0.42 -0.67 -4.00
N CYS A 26 0.96 -0.99 -5.17
CA CYS A 26 0.57 -0.34 -6.41
C CYS A 26 -0.81 -0.84 -6.89
N ALA A 27 -1.35 -0.17 -7.91
CA ALA A 27 -2.66 -0.45 -8.51
C ALA A 27 -2.87 -1.87 -9.07
N TYR A 28 -1.83 -2.71 -9.13
CA TYR A 28 -1.99 -4.15 -9.41
C TYR A 28 -2.73 -4.91 -8.31
N ILE A 29 -2.69 -4.42 -7.07
CA ILE A 29 -3.40 -5.05 -5.95
C ILE A 29 -4.81 -4.49 -5.84
N ASN A 30 -5.80 -5.39 -5.77
CA ASN A 30 -7.19 -5.03 -5.55
C ASN A 30 -7.49 -4.88 -4.05
N VAL A 31 -7.94 -3.69 -3.66
CA VAL A 31 -8.34 -3.37 -2.28
C VAL A 31 -9.49 -4.24 -1.76
N GLU A 32 -10.41 -4.67 -2.64
CA GLU A 32 -11.50 -5.57 -2.27
C GLU A 32 -10.99 -6.95 -1.87
N THR A 33 -9.93 -7.44 -2.52
CA THR A 33 -9.27 -8.68 -2.12
C THR A 33 -8.70 -8.53 -0.72
N CYS A 34 -8.05 -7.40 -0.41
CA CYS A 34 -7.56 -7.11 0.95
C CYS A 34 -8.71 -7.05 1.98
N ASN A 35 -9.88 -6.54 1.60
CA ASN A 35 -11.05 -6.57 2.48
C ASN A 35 -11.51 -8.02 2.76
N LYS A 36 -11.56 -8.87 1.73
CA LYS A 36 -11.94 -10.28 1.87
C LYS A 36 -10.94 -11.09 2.70
N THR A 37 -9.65 -10.78 2.61
CA THR A 37 -8.58 -11.43 3.40
C THR A 37 -8.34 -10.77 4.76
N ASN A 38 -9.08 -9.70 5.09
CA ASN A 38 -8.92 -8.91 6.31
C ASN A 38 -7.48 -8.38 6.50
N GLU A 39 -6.88 -7.94 5.39
CA GLU A 39 -5.56 -7.30 5.34
C GLU A 39 -5.68 -5.78 5.33
N ALA A 40 -4.79 -5.10 6.04
CA ALA A 40 -4.68 -3.64 5.95
C ALA A 40 -3.87 -3.29 4.69
N CYS A 41 -4.54 -2.68 3.71
CA CYS A 41 -3.93 -2.30 2.44
C CYS A 41 -4.22 -0.85 2.11
N ALA A 42 -3.22 -0.16 1.58
CA ALA A 42 -3.36 1.12 0.91
C ALA A 42 -2.85 0.99 -0.53
N ILE A 43 -3.57 1.58 -1.49
CA ILE A 43 -3.26 1.49 -2.91
C ILE A 43 -2.81 2.84 -3.44
N VAL A 44 -1.73 2.87 -4.20
CA VAL A 44 -1.24 4.03 -4.97
C VAL A 44 -1.15 3.67 -6.45
N SER A 45 -1.27 4.65 -7.34
CA SER A 45 -1.20 4.46 -8.79
C SER A 45 -0.19 5.38 -9.46
N GLY A 46 0.21 5.04 -10.70
CA GLY A 46 1.16 5.86 -11.48
C GLY A 46 2.60 5.81 -10.97
N VAL A 47 2.99 4.75 -10.26
CA VAL A 47 4.29 4.60 -9.60
C VAL A 47 5.15 3.54 -10.27
N SER A 48 6.47 3.76 -10.27
CA SER A 48 7.47 2.86 -10.86
C SER A 48 8.64 2.55 -9.93
N SER A 49 8.77 3.29 -8.83
CA SER A 49 9.76 3.11 -7.78
C SER A 49 9.13 3.10 -6.38
N TYR A 50 9.88 2.67 -5.37
CA TYR A 50 9.43 2.75 -3.97
C TYR A 50 9.34 4.19 -3.46
N GLU A 51 10.19 5.09 -3.98
CA GLU A 51 10.15 6.53 -3.65
C GLU A 51 8.87 7.18 -4.19
N ASP A 52 8.47 6.79 -5.41
CA ASP A 52 7.19 7.20 -5.99
C ASP A 52 6.04 6.72 -5.09
N MET A 53 6.08 5.47 -4.63
CA MET A 53 5.04 4.91 -3.75
C MET A 53 4.91 5.70 -2.45
N MET A 54 6.03 6.06 -1.81
CA MET A 54 6.02 6.80 -0.56
C MET A 54 5.48 8.23 -0.73
N SER A 55 5.72 8.85 -1.88
CA SER A 55 5.32 10.22 -2.20
C SER A 55 3.90 10.31 -2.77
N ALA A 56 3.43 9.26 -3.44
CA ALA A 56 2.14 9.20 -4.10
C ALA A 56 0.97 9.29 -3.12
N LYS A 57 -0.16 9.75 -3.65
CA LYS A 57 -1.43 9.82 -2.94
C LYS A 57 -2.13 8.48 -2.99
N ILE A 58 -2.65 8.06 -1.83
CA ILE A 58 -3.46 6.84 -1.72
C ILE A 58 -4.78 7.07 -2.43
N ILE A 59 -5.13 6.14 -3.33
CA ILE A 59 -6.37 6.16 -4.10
C ILE A 59 -7.43 5.21 -3.55
N ALA A 60 -7.03 4.20 -2.77
CA ALA A 60 -7.94 3.27 -2.13
C ALA A 60 -7.34 2.70 -0.84
N VAL A 61 -8.20 2.41 0.14
CA VAL A 61 -7.82 1.82 1.43
C VAL A 61 -8.76 0.67 1.78
N SER A 62 -8.24 -0.38 2.41
CA SER A 62 -9.08 -1.45 2.96
C SER A 62 -9.73 -0.99 4.27
N ASN A 63 -10.82 -1.66 4.66
CA ASN A 63 -11.55 -1.37 5.90
C ASN A 63 -10.63 -1.47 7.13
N LYS A 64 -9.72 -2.46 7.14
CA LYS A 64 -8.75 -2.61 8.22
C LYS A 64 -7.71 -1.49 8.23
N ALA A 65 -7.26 -1.02 7.05
CA ALA A 65 -6.35 0.13 6.97
C ALA A 65 -7.03 1.43 7.42
N LEU A 66 -8.31 1.61 7.09
CA LEU A 66 -9.12 2.73 7.56
C LEU A 66 -9.22 2.74 9.09
N ASN A 67 -9.44 1.57 9.71
CA ASN A 67 -9.45 1.43 11.18
C ASN A 67 -8.10 1.72 11.84
N LEU A 68 -6.99 1.59 11.10
CA LEU A 68 -5.65 2.00 11.53
C LEU A 68 -5.37 3.50 11.26
N GLY A 69 -6.37 4.25 10.79
CA GLY A 69 -6.31 5.68 10.56
C GLY A 69 -5.73 6.09 9.20
N VAL A 70 -5.59 5.16 8.25
CA VAL A 70 -5.13 5.45 6.88
C VAL A 70 -6.31 5.87 6.02
N ASN A 71 -6.23 7.03 5.36
CA ASN A 71 -7.32 7.56 4.53
C ASN A 71 -6.91 7.71 3.06
N VAL A 72 -7.90 7.73 2.17
CA VAL A 72 -7.69 8.15 0.77
C VAL A 72 -7.21 9.61 0.76
N GLY A 73 -6.21 9.91 -0.06
CA GLY A 73 -5.57 11.23 -0.12
C GLY A 73 -4.40 11.44 0.85
N ASP A 74 -4.16 10.51 1.79
CA ASP A 74 -2.90 10.46 2.53
C ASP A 74 -1.73 10.12 1.59
N THR A 75 -0.49 10.40 2.02
CA THR A 75 0.71 9.95 1.29
C THR A 75 1.03 8.48 1.62
N GLY A 76 1.68 7.78 0.70
CA GLY A 76 2.14 6.40 0.97
C GLY A 76 3.02 6.30 2.22
N MET A 77 3.89 7.28 2.45
CA MET A 77 4.70 7.39 3.67
C MET A 77 3.84 7.46 4.95
N SER A 78 2.76 8.24 4.91
CA SER A 78 1.79 8.36 6.01
C SER A 78 1.14 7.02 6.34
N ALA A 79 0.79 6.22 5.32
CA ALA A 79 0.26 4.87 5.50
C ALA A 79 1.30 3.89 6.06
N ILE A 80 2.51 3.88 5.52
CA ILE A 80 3.60 3.03 6.01
C ILE A 80 3.83 3.24 7.50
N ASN A 81 3.83 4.49 7.97
CA ASN A 81 3.99 4.80 9.40
C ASN A 81 2.85 4.25 10.27
N ARG A 82 1.62 4.18 9.75
CA ARG A 82 0.47 3.58 10.46
C ARG A 82 0.49 2.06 10.44
N PHE A 83 1.21 1.45 9.49
CA PHE A 83 1.33 0.00 9.37
C PHE A 83 2.50 -0.61 10.18
N LYS A 84 3.34 0.21 10.82
CA LYS A 84 4.49 -0.25 11.63
C LYS A 84 4.10 -1.08 12.86
#